data_AF-A0A7K0Q0W5-F1
#
_entry.id   AF-A0A7K0Q0W5-F1
#
_cell.length_a   1.000
_cell.length_b   1.000
_cell.length_c   1.000
_cell.angle_alpha   90.00
_cell.angle_beta   90.00
_cell.angle_gamma   90.00
#
_symmetry.space_group_name_H-M   'P 1'
#
loop_
_entity.id
_entity.type
_entity.pdbx_description
1 polymer ?
#
loop_
_entity_poly.entity_id
_entity_poly.type
_entity_poly.pdbx_seq_one_letter_code
_entity_poly.pdbx_strand_id
1 'polypeptide(L)'
;MPSAVETLSPTRVRLTVEVPFAELKPEIDSAYKAIGQQVRVQGFRPGKVPQRLLDQRVGRPVVLDQAVQEAVPRLYTAAVQETGVSPVAQPQVEVTRLEDGEVLEFTAEVDVRPDVVLPALDSLSVEVDAVEVADEDVQEQVDALRSRFASLVPVERPAEDGDHVSLDLVATVDGEPVEGGTAAGLSYEVGDGTMLDGLDDAVRGRSAGDATTFQTALVAGEHQGKTADVAVTVQSVNVRELPEVTDQWASDVAGFDDAAAFRADVVERLSRAKRVEQGVQARDKVLEALLAAVDMPLPA
;
A
#
# COMPACT_ATOMS: atom_id res chain seq x y z
N MET A 1 3.49 40.88 -17.88
CA MET A 1 4.74 40.98 -17.08
C MET A 1 5.82 40.35 -17.91
N PRO A 2 6.99 40.97 -18.14
CA PRO A 2 8.07 40.29 -18.82
C PRO A 2 8.58 39.16 -17.90
N SER A 3 8.22 37.92 -18.24
CA SER A 3 8.76 36.72 -17.62
C SER A 3 9.76 36.10 -18.59
N ALA A 4 11.00 35.91 -18.14
CA ALA A 4 12.04 35.22 -18.90
C ALA A 4 12.22 33.81 -18.32
N VAL A 5 12.14 32.80 -19.19
CA VAL A 5 12.40 31.40 -18.82
C VAL A 5 13.81 31.04 -19.28
N GLU A 6 14.65 30.64 -18.34
CA GLU A 6 15.97 30.09 -18.60
C GLU A 6 15.97 28.59 -18.23
N THR A 7 16.30 27.72 -19.18
CA THR A 7 16.45 26.27 -18.91
C THR A 7 17.83 26.02 -18.34
N LEU A 8 17.91 25.68 -17.05
CA LEU A 8 19.18 25.37 -16.36
C LEU A 8 19.61 23.93 -16.59
N SER A 9 18.65 23.01 -16.63
CA SER A 9 18.87 21.59 -16.92
C SER A 9 17.60 20.96 -17.51
N PRO A 10 17.63 19.71 -18.01
CA PRO A 10 16.45 19.04 -18.56
C PRO A 10 15.26 18.95 -17.59
N THR A 11 15.52 19.03 -16.28
CA THR A 11 14.52 18.94 -15.21
C THR A 11 14.44 20.20 -14.37
N ARG A 12 15.17 21.27 -14.69
CA ARG A 12 15.16 22.51 -13.89
C ARG A 12 15.15 23.75 -14.76
N VAL A 13 14.23 24.66 -14.45
CA VAL A 13 14.12 25.97 -15.08
C VAL A 13 14.22 27.08 -14.04
N ARG A 14 14.75 28.22 -14.46
CA ARG A 14 14.73 29.47 -13.72
C ARG A 14 13.77 30.42 -14.39
N LEU A 15 12.79 30.89 -13.65
CA LEU A 15 11.87 31.94 -14.06
C LEU A 15 12.36 33.26 -13.47
N THR A 16 12.76 34.19 -14.31
CA THR A 16 13.03 35.57 -13.89
C THR A 16 11.78 36.39 -14.15
N VAL A 17 11.21 36.94 -13.08
CA VAL A 17 9.97 37.72 -13.14
C VAL A 17 10.27 39.14 -12.71
N GLU A 18 10.08 40.08 -13.62
CA GLU A 18 10.19 41.51 -13.36
C GLU A 18 8.80 42.13 -13.28
N VAL A 19 8.50 42.76 -12.15
CA VAL A 19 7.18 43.29 -11.84
C VAL A 19 7.28 44.79 -11.53
N PRO A 20 6.55 45.65 -12.27
CA PRO A 20 6.47 47.06 -11.94
C PRO A 20 5.89 47.26 -10.54
N PHE A 21 6.46 48.16 -9.75
CA PHE A 21 6.04 48.40 -8.37
C PHE A 21 4.55 48.79 -8.24
N ALA A 22 3.96 49.36 -9.29
CA ALA A 22 2.54 49.68 -9.35
C ALA A 22 1.62 48.45 -9.19
N GLU A 23 2.06 47.27 -9.63
CA GLU A 23 1.29 46.03 -9.54
C GLU A 23 1.29 45.42 -8.12
N LEU A 24 2.23 45.83 -7.26
CA LEU A 24 2.34 45.41 -5.86
C LEU A 24 1.47 46.21 -4.89
N LYS A 25 0.79 47.25 -5.38
CA LYS A 25 -0.03 48.14 -4.55
C LYS A 25 -1.05 47.39 -3.69
N PRO A 26 -1.78 46.38 -4.20
CA PRO A 26 -2.71 45.60 -3.38
C PRO A 26 -2.03 44.91 -2.18
N GLU A 27 -0.85 44.34 -2.40
CA GLU A 27 -0.07 43.61 -1.39
C GLU A 27 0.58 44.58 -0.38
N ILE A 28 1.03 45.75 -0.83
CA ILE A 28 1.51 46.81 0.06
C ILE A 28 0.39 47.29 0.98
N ASP A 29 -0.80 47.53 0.43
CA ASP A 29 -1.97 47.93 1.23
C ASP A 29 -2.41 46.83 2.21
N SER A 30 -2.26 45.55 1.84
CA SER A 30 -2.47 44.39 2.70
C SER A 30 -1.44 44.34 3.84
N ALA A 31 -0.15 44.44 3.52
CA ALA A 31 0.96 44.44 4.47
C ALA A 31 0.79 45.55 5.52
N TYR A 32 0.40 46.76 5.11
CA TYR A 32 0.12 47.86 6.04
C TYR A 32 -1.03 47.55 7.02
N LYS A 33 -2.09 46.88 6.55
CA LYS A 33 -3.20 46.48 7.42
C LYS A 33 -2.76 45.39 8.40
N ALA A 34 -2.01 44.39 7.93
CA ALA A 34 -1.51 43.30 8.77
C ALA A 34 -0.56 43.80 9.86
N ILE A 35 0.46 44.59 9.47
CA ILE A 35 1.42 45.19 10.41
C ILE A 35 0.70 46.15 11.37
N GLY A 36 -0.25 46.95 10.87
CA GLY A 36 -1.03 47.86 11.71
C GLY A 36 -1.90 47.16 12.75
N GLN A 37 -2.30 45.89 12.53
CA GLN A 37 -3.02 45.09 13.54
C GLN A 37 -2.07 44.53 14.61
N GLN A 38 -0.84 44.20 14.24
CA GLN A 38 0.16 43.60 15.14
C GLN A 38 0.85 44.67 16.01
N VAL A 39 1.09 45.85 15.45
CA VAL A 39 1.83 46.93 16.12
C VAL A 39 0.89 47.82 16.94
N ARG A 40 1.19 47.95 18.24
CA ARG A 40 0.48 48.87 19.15
C ARG A 40 1.12 50.26 19.10
N VAL A 41 0.38 51.25 18.62
CA VAL A 41 0.80 52.66 18.59
C VAL A 41 -0.07 53.47 19.56
N GLN A 42 0.56 54.23 20.46
CA GLN A 42 -0.17 55.06 21.43
C GLN A 42 -1.06 56.07 20.70
N GLY A 43 -2.32 56.19 21.12
CA GLY A 43 -3.30 57.11 20.54
C GLY A 43 -4.08 56.58 19.32
N PHE A 44 -3.75 55.39 18.80
CA PHE A 44 -4.45 54.79 17.65
C PHE A 44 -5.01 53.40 17.98
N ARG A 45 -6.20 53.10 17.46
CA ARG A 45 -6.79 51.76 17.54
C ARG A 45 -6.01 50.80 16.64
N PRO A 46 -5.74 49.54 17.06
CA PRO A 46 -5.10 48.53 16.22
C PRO A 46 -5.76 48.44 14.83
N GLY A 47 -4.94 48.46 13.78
CA GLY A 47 -5.35 48.43 12.37
C GLY A 47 -5.80 49.77 11.77
N LYS A 48 -5.80 50.87 12.54
CA LYS A 48 -6.20 52.23 12.07
C LYS A 48 -5.08 53.26 12.20
N VAL A 49 -3.83 52.80 12.25
CA VAL A 49 -2.64 53.66 12.27
C VAL A 49 -2.36 54.15 10.84
N PRO A 50 -2.13 55.46 10.60
CA PRO A 50 -1.73 55.96 9.29
C PRO A 50 -0.41 55.35 8.79
N GLN A 51 -0.31 55.06 7.49
CA GLN A 51 0.85 54.40 6.87
C GLN A 51 2.19 55.09 7.19
N ARG A 52 2.24 56.43 7.09
CA ARG A 52 3.46 57.22 7.38
C ARG A 52 3.97 57.02 8.81
N LEU A 53 3.08 56.78 9.77
CA LEU A 53 3.46 56.57 11.18
C LEU A 53 3.90 55.11 11.43
N LEU A 54 3.36 54.15 10.65
CA LEU A 54 3.84 52.77 10.64
C LEU A 54 5.25 52.67 10.06
N ASP A 55 5.53 53.38 8.95
CA ASP A 55 6.86 53.44 8.34
C ASP A 55 7.91 53.99 9.32
N GLN A 56 7.55 55.02 10.09
CA GLN A 56 8.44 55.59 11.12
C GLN A 56 8.70 54.63 12.29
N ARG A 57 7.75 53.73 12.58
CA ARG A 57 7.82 52.85 13.75
C ARG A 57 8.47 51.50 13.47
N VAL A 58 8.17 50.91 12.31
CA VAL A 58 8.58 49.56 11.91
C VAL A 58 9.66 49.60 10.84
N GLY A 59 9.75 50.70 10.08
CA GLY A 59 10.63 50.84 8.93
C GLY A 59 9.94 50.42 7.63
N ARG A 60 10.11 51.23 6.58
CA ARG A 60 9.62 50.94 5.23
C ARG A 60 10.09 49.58 4.69
N PRO A 61 11.35 49.13 4.90
CA PRO A 61 11.81 47.82 4.41
C PRO A 61 10.98 46.64 4.94
N VAL A 62 10.57 46.66 6.22
CA VAL A 62 9.78 45.57 6.81
C VAL A 62 8.39 45.46 6.17
N VAL A 63 7.79 46.59 5.79
CA VAL A 63 6.51 46.60 5.08
C VAL A 63 6.68 46.03 3.67
N LEU A 64 7.78 46.39 2.99
CA LEU A 64 8.08 45.87 1.66
C LEU A 64 8.35 44.36 1.69
N ASP A 65 9.12 43.86 2.67
CA ASP A 65 9.38 42.43 2.82
C ASP A 65 8.08 41.63 3.01
N GLN A 66 7.17 42.12 3.86
CA GLN A 66 5.86 41.50 4.06
C GLN A 66 5.03 41.51 2.77
N ALA A 67 5.02 42.63 2.05
CA ALA A 67 4.29 42.75 0.78
C ALA A 67 4.86 41.80 -0.29
N VAL A 68 6.19 41.67 -0.37
CA VAL A 68 6.88 40.75 -1.29
C VAL A 68 6.56 39.31 -0.95
N GLN A 69 6.57 38.92 0.33
CA GLN A 69 6.19 37.57 0.77
C GLN A 69 4.76 37.21 0.36
N GLU A 70 3.82 38.17 0.40
CA GLU A 70 2.44 37.98 -0.05
C GLU A 70 2.30 37.98 -1.59
N ALA A 71 3.09 38.80 -2.29
CA ALA A 71 3.00 38.96 -3.74
C ALA A 71 3.64 37.83 -4.53
N VAL A 72 4.81 37.36 -4.10
CA VAL A 72 5.64 36.37 -4.81
C VAL A 72 4.87 35.10 -5.20
N PRO A 73 4.10 34.43 -4.31
CA PRO A 73 3.36 33.22 -4.68
C PRO A 73 2.34 33.45 -5.80
N ARG A 74 1.65 34.61 -5.78
CA ARG A 74 0.67 35.00 -6.79
C ARG A 74 1.34 35.30 -8.13
N LEU A 75 2.42 36.08 -8.10
CA LEU A 75 3.19 36.49 -9.29
C LEU A 75 3.86 35.28 -9.94
N TYR A 76 4.43 34.38 -9.14
CA TYR A 76 4.97 33.11 -9.62
C TYR A 76 3.90 32.27 -10.33
N THR A 77 2.72 32.11 -9.71
CA THR A 77 1.62 31.33 -10.33
C THR A 77 1.20 31.91 -11.68
N ALA A 78 1.13 33.24 -11.79
CA ALA A 78 0.84 33.91 -13.06
C ALA A 78 1.94 33.68 -14.11
N ALA A 79 3.21 33.76 -13.72
CA ALA A 79 4.34 33.51 -14.60
C ALA A 79 4.39 32.05 -15.10
N VAL A 80 4.11 31.07 -14.23
CA VAL A 80 4.02 29.66 -14.62
C VAL A 80 2.91 29.42 -15.65
N GLN A 81 1.74 30.06 -15.47
CA GLN A 81 0.63 29.94 -16.43
C GLN A 81 0.94 30.58 -17.78
N GLU A 82 1.61 31.74 -17.78
CA GLU A 82 2.00 32.45 -19.01
C GLU A 82 3.06 31.68 -19.81
N THR A 83 3.98 31.02 -19.11
CA THR A 83 5.11 30.29 -19.72
C THR A 83 4.79 28.83 -20.05
N GLY A 84 3.67 28.29 -19.56
CA GLY A 84 3.26 26.90 -19.78
C GLY A 84 4.13 25.87 -19.07
N VAL A 85 5.00 26.31 -18.16
CA VAL A 85 5.88 25.42 -17.39
C VAL A 85 5.03 24.53 -16.48
N SER A 86 5.38 23.24 -16.41
CA SER A 86 4.72 22.26 -15.53
C SER A 86 5.64 21.92 -14.34
N PRO A 87 5.62 22.73 -13.26
CA PRO A 87 6.44 22.48 -12.08
C PRO A 87 5.96 21.22 -11.33
N VAL A 88 6.90 20.43 -10.83
CA VAL A 88 6.63 19.21 -10.04
C VAL A 88 6.89 19.39 -8.54
N ALA A 89 7.53 20.49 -8.15
CA ALA A 89 7.89 20.82 -6.77
C ALA A 89 7.61 22.31 -6.45
N GLN A 90 7.72 22.67 -5.17
CA GLN A 90 7.70 24.09 -4.78
C GLN A 90 8.97 24.79 -5.27
N PRO A 91 8.87 26.02 -5.80
CA PRO A 91 10.03 26.74 -6.30
C PRO A 91 10.94 27.22 -5.16
N GLN A 92 12.24 27.30 -5.43
CA GLN A 92 13.17 28.09 -4.63
C GLN A 92 13.15 29.51 -5.17
N VAL A 93 12.64 30.44 -4.36
CA VAL A 93 12.51 31.85 -4.77
C VAL A 93 13.56 32.70 -4.10
N GLU A 94 14.27 33.50 -4.90
CA GLU A 94 15.23 34.50 -4.46
C GLU A 94 14.86 35.87 -5.04
N VAL A 95 14.73 36.87 -4.18
CA VAL A 95 14.48 38.26 -4.59
C VAL A 95 15.81 38.88 -4.98
N THR A 96 16.01 39.15 -6.27
CA THR A 96 17.28 39.67 -6.81
C THR A 96 17.37 41.18 -6.71
N ARG A 97 16.25 41.89 -6.87
CA ARG A 97 16.20 43.35 -6.79
C ARG A 97 14.87 43.83 -6.22
N LEU A 98 14.94 44.70 -5.22
CA LEU A 98 13.78 45.37 -4.63
C LEU A 98 14.08 46.85 -4.48
N GLU A 99 13.50 47.67 -5.35
CA GLU A 99 13.63 49.13 -5.34
C GLU A 99 12.27 49.78 -5.09
N ASP A 100 12.15 50.48 -3.96
CA ASP A 100 10.90 51.10 -3.52
C ASP A 100 10.41 52.14 -4.55
N GLY A 101 9.26 51.88 -5.16
CA GLY A 101 8.66 52.76 -6.16
C GLY A 101 9.09 52.50 -7.60
N GLU A 102 10.05 51.60 -7.84
CA GLU A 102 10.55 51.29 -9.19
C GLU A 102 10.16 49.87 -9.61
N VAL A 103 10.83 48.85 -9.07
CA VAL A 103 10.72 47.47 -9.56
C VAL A 103 10.92 46.43 -8.46
N LEU A 104 10.23 45.30 -8.61
CA LEU A 104 10.54 44.05 -7.92
C LEU A 104 10.99 43.04 -8.98
N GLU A 105 12.18 42.48 -8.77
CA GLU A 105 12.72 41.39 -9.55
C GLU A 105 12.99 40.20 -8.62
N PHE A 106 12.48 39.04 -9.01
CA PHE A 106 12.78 37.79 -8.32
C PHE A 106 13.02 36.67 -9.32
N THR A 107 13.84 35.72 -8.91
CA THR A 107 14.08 34.48 -9.63
C THR A 107 13.41 33.33 -8.88
N ALA A 108 12.76 32.45 -9.63
CA ALA A 108 12.17 31.24 -9.10
C ALA A 108 12.76 30.04 -9.84
N GLU A 109 13.59 29.27 -9.15
CA GLU A 109 14.09 28.00 -9.65
C GLU A 109 13.11 26.88 -9.30
N VAL A 110 12.70 26.11 -10.29
CA VAL A 110 11.76 25.02 -10.08
C VAL A 110 12.11 23.82 -10.92
N ASP A 111 11.91 22.65 -10.31
CA ASP A 111 12.02 21.39 -11.02
C ASP A 111 10.76 21.16 -11.86
N VAL A 112 10.97 20.81 -13.11
CA VAL A 112 9.94 20.62 -14.14
C VAL A 112 9.91 19.19 -14.59
N ARG A 113 8.73 18.77 -15.07
CA ARG A 113 8.61 17.48 -15.72
C ARG A 113 9.50 17.46 -16.96
N PRO A 114 10.41 16.47 -17.10
CA PRO A 114 11.22 16.33 -18.30
C PRO A 114 10.34 15.93 -19.49
N ASP A 115 10.76 16.32 -20.69
CA ASP A 115 10.19 15.78 -21.92
C ASP A 115 10.68 14.35 -22.14
N VAL A 116 9.75 13.40 -22.13
CA VAL A 116 10.06 11.98 -22.33
C VAL A 116 9.86 11.61 -23.80
N VAL A 117 10.95 11.25 -24.47
CA VAL A 117 10.90 10.73 -25.84
C VAL A 117 10.86 9.22 -25.78
N LEU A 118 9.70 8.63 -26.09
CA LEU A 118 9.54 7.19 -26.14
C LEU A 118 10.18 6.62 -27.43
N PRO A 119 10.85 5.45 -27.36
CA PRO A 119 11.33 4.75 -28.54
C PRO A 119 10.18 4.20 -29.38
N ALA A 120 10.48 3.76 -30.60
CA ALA A 120 9.48 3.16 -31.48
C ALA A 120 8.93 1.86 -30.87
N LEU A 121 7.66 1.88 -30.48
CA LEU A 121 7.00 0.76 -29.80
C LEU A 121 6.97 -0.51 -30.67
N ASP A 122 6.96 -0.37 -31.99
CA ASP A 122 6.96 -1.50 -32.93
C ASP A 122 8.25 -2.36 -32.85
N SER A 123 9.32 -1.81 -32.28
CA SER A 123 10.59 -2.54 -32.07
C SER A 123 10.67 -3.25 -30.72
N LEU A 124 9.69 -3.03 -29.83
CA LEU A 124 9.66 -3.63 -28.50
C LEU A 124 8.97 -4.99 -28.56
N SER A 125 9.71 -6.05 -28.28
CA SER A 125 9.16 -7.41 -28.15
C SER A 125 9.40 -7.90 -26.73
N VAL A 126 8.35 -8.47 -26.13
CA VAL A 126 8.43 -9.13 -24.81
C VAL A 126 7.88 -10.54 -24.93
N GLU A 127 8.54 -11.47 -24.26
CA GLU A 127 8.09 -12.86 -24.18
C GLU A 127 7.30 -13.03 -22.88
N VAL A 128 6.10 -13.60 -22.98
CA VAL A 128 5.26 -13.95 -21.82
C VAL A 128 4.96 -15.44 -21.86
N ASP A 129 4.74 -16.01 -20.68
CA ASP A 129 4.46 -17.43 -20.57
C ASP A 129 3.11 -17.74 -21.22
N ALA A 130 3.01 -18.89 -21.90
CA ALA A 130 1.78 -19.30 -22.54
C ALA A 130 0.70 -19.59 -21.49
N VAL A 131 -0.55 -19.23 -21.80
CA VAL A 131 -1.68 -19.60 -20.96
C VAL A 131 -2.01 -21.06 -21.20
N GLU A 132 -1.53 -21.92 -20.31
CA GLU A 132 -1.86 -23.34 -20.29
C GLU A 132 -2.53 -23.66 -18.96
N VAL A 133 -3.65 -24.39 -19.02
CA VAL A 133 -4.32 -24.92 -17.82
C VAL A 133 -3.94 -26.39 -17.75
N ALA A 134 -3.13 -26.75 -16.77
CA ALA A 134 -2.72 -28.13 -16.58
C ALA A 134 -3.87 -28.92 -15.93
N ASP A 135 -3.96 -30.22 -16.21
CA ASP A 135 -4.98 -31.08 -15.62
C ASP A 135 -4.81 -31.15 -14.09
N GLU A 136 -3.58 -31.03 -13.59
CA GLU A 136 -3.25 -30.94 -12.17
C GLU A 136 -3.89 -29.71 -11.52
N ASP A 137 -3.83 -28.54 -12.16
CA ASP A 137 -4.44 -27.31 -11.64
C ASP A 137 -5.97 -27.46 -11.54
N VAL A 138 -6.58 -28.09 -12.55
CA VAL A 138 -8.01 -28.37 -12.58
C VAL A 138 -8.36 -29.33 -11.44
N GLN A 139 -7.58 -30.38 -11.28
CA GLN A 139 -7.82 -31.39 -10.26
C GLN A 139 -7.66 -30.80 -8.85
N GLU A 140 -6.68 -29.93 -8.62
CA GLU A 140 -6.51 -29.21 -7.36
C GLU A 140 -7.73 -28.33 -7.04
N GLN A 141 -8.24 -27.56 -8.01
CA GLN A 141 -9.44 -26.74 -7.79
C GLN A 141 -10.70 -27.59 -7.53
N VAL A 142 -10.83 -28.71 -8.24
CA VAL A 142 -11.90 -29.68 -8.03
C VAL A 142 -11.82 -30.28 -6.62
N ASP A 143 -10.63 -30.71 -6.20
CA ASP A 143 -10.39 -31.30 -4.87
C ASP A 143 -10.56 -30.28 -3.75
N ALA A 144 -10.19 -29.02 -3.96
CA ALA A 144 -10.45 -27.93 -3.03
C ALA A 144 -11.94 -27.62 -2.82
N LEU A 145 -12.79 -27.89 -3.82
CA LEU A 145 -14.24 -27.81 -3.66
C LEU A 145 -14.76 -29.08 -2.96
N ARG A 146 -14.31 -30.27 -3.38
CA ARG A 146 -14.70 -31.55 -2.78
C ARG A 146 -14.35 -31.62 -1.30
N SER A 147 -13.22 -31.06 -0.89
CA SER A 147 -12.76 -31.08 0.52
C SER A 147 -13.73 -30.37 1.47
N ARG A 148 -14.46 -29.36 0.99
CA ARG A 148 -15.50 -28.64 1.76
C ARG A 148 -16.72 -29.51 2.07
N PHE A 149 -16.94 -30.55 1.28
CA PHE A 149 -18.05 -31.49 1.40
C PHE A 149 -17.57 -32.90 1.76
N ALA A 150 -16.32 -33.02 2.20
CA ALA A 150 -15.73 -34.29 2.56
C ALA A 150 -16.30 -34.82 3.88
N SER A 151 -16.40 -36.15 3.97
CA SER A 151 -16.77 -36.82 5.20
C SER A 151 -15.51 -37.32 5.92
N LEU A 152 -15.55 -37.36 7.25
CA LEU A 152 -14.49 -37.96 8.05
C LEU A 152 -14.83 -39.42 8.32
N VAL A 153 -13.95 -40.32 7.89
CA VAL A 153 -14.13 -41.76 8.05
C VAL A 153 -13.07 -42.31 9.00
N PRO A 154 -13.44 -43.05 10.06
CA PRO A 154 -12.47 -43.59 11.00
C PRO A 154 -11.54 -44.61 10.35
N VAL A 155 -10.26 -44.56 10.70
CA VAL A 155 -9.23 -45.48 10.19
C VAL A 155 -8.42 -46.09 11.34
N GLU A 156 -8.04 -47.36 11.18
CA GLU A 156 -7.21 -48.11 12.13
C GLU A 156 -5.73 -48.09 11.71
N ARG A 157 -5.17 -46.89 11.55
CA ARG A 157 -3.73 -46.69 11.28
C ARG A 157 -3.19 -45.48 12.06
N PRO A 158 -1.86 -45.37 12.23
CA PRO A 158 -1.25 -44.16 12.78
C PRO A 158 -1.62 -42.90 11.98
N ALA A 159 -1.75 -41.78 12.68
CA ALA A 159 -2.09 -40.49 12.08
C ALA A 159 -0.97 -39.97 11.18
N GLU A 160 -1.34 -39.52 9.99
CA GLU A 160 -0.46 -38.90 8.99
C GLU A 160 -0.89 -37.45 8.72
N ASP A 161 -0.06 -36.68 8.03
CA ASP A 161 -0.41 -35.31 7.64
C ASP A 161 -1.66 -35.30 6.76
N GLY A 162 -2.62 -34.42 7.09
CA GLY A 162 -3.94 -34.32 6.44
C GLY A 162 -5.04 -35.19 7.06
N ASP A 163 -4.73 -36.11 7.99
CA ASP A 163 -5.74 -36.83 8.76
C ASP A 163 -6.41 -35.93 9.82
N HIS A 164 -7.64 -36.24 10.18
CA HIS A 164 -8.38 -35.60 11.26
C HIS A 164 -8.38 -36.46 12.51
N VAL A 165 -7.73 -35.98 13.55
CA VAL A 165 -7.68 -36.64 14.85
C VAL A 165 -8.70 -36.03 15.78
N SER A 166 -9.43 -36.86 16.51
CA SER A 166 -10.19 -36.41 17.67
C SER A 166 -9.31 -36.57 18.90
N LEU A 167 -9.07 -35.48 19.63
CA LEU A 167 -8.10 -35.45 20.71
C LEU A 167 -8.63 -34.75 21.97
N ASP A 168 -8.11 -35.22 23.10
CA ASP A 168 -8.27 -34.58 24.41
C ASP A 168 -6.95 -33.88 24.76
N LEU A 169 -7.05 -32.62 25.18
CA LEU A 169 -5.92 -31.80 25.59
C LEU A 169 -6.08 -31.37 27.04
N VAL A 170 -5.00 -31.44 27.81
CA VAL A 170 -4.90 -30.87 29.15
C VAL A 170 -3.59 -30.12 29.27
N ALA A 171 -3.65 -28.80 29.33
CA ALA A 171 -2.50 -27.92 29.53
C ALA A 171 -2.29 -27.61 31.02
N THR A 172 -1.05 -27.72 31.48
CA THR A 172 -0.62 -27.40 32.84
C THR A 172 0.62 -26.51 32.82
N VAL A 173 0.72 -25.58 33.76
CA VAL A 173 1.90 -24.72 33.98
C VAL A 173 2.33 -24.87 35.42
N ASP A 174 3.59 -25.24 35.67
CA ASP A 174 4.13 -25.48 37.01
C ASP A 174 3.31 -26.50 37.85
N GLY A 175 2.64 -27.44 37.19
CA GLY A 175 1.77 -28.45 37.81
C GLY A 175 0.33 -27.98 38.12
N GLU A 176 -0.02 -26.73 37.79
CA GLU A 176 -1.38 -26.20 37.92
C GLU A 176 -2.10 -26.20 36.55
N PRO A 177 -3.38 -26.62 36.49
CA PRO A 177 -4.14 -26.60 35.24
C PRO A 177 -4.39 -25.16 34.77
N VAL A 178 -4.22 -24.93 33.48
CA VAL A 178 -4.47 -23.61 32.87
C VAL A 178 -5.97 -23.44 32.67
N GLU A 179 -6.53 -22.29 33.08
CA GLU A 179 -7.95 -21.97 32.82
C GLU A 179 -8.21 -21.91 31.31
N GLY A 180 -9.19 -22.69 30.83
CA GLY A 180 -9.45 -22.85 29.39
C GLY A 180 -8.43 -23.71 28.64
N GLY A 181 -7.43 -24.28 29.33
CA GLY A 181 -6.40 -25.16 28.76
C GLY A 181 -6.82 -26.62 28.63
N THR A 182 -8.10 -26.94 28.79
CA THR A 182 -8.63 -28.31 28.64
C THR A 182 -9.64 -28.35 27.51
N ALA A 183 -9.47 -29.28 26.57
CA ALA A 183 -10.40 -29.55 25.49
C ALA A 183 -10.64 -31.06 25.41
N ALA A 184 -11.89 -31.48 25.18
CA ALA A 184 -12.24 -32.88 25.04
C ALA A 184 -12.94 -33.12 23.69
N GLY A 185 -12.56 -34.20 23.00
CA GLY A 185 -13.11 -34.60 21.71
C GLY A 185 -12.89 -33.57 20.59
N LEU A 186 -11.83 -32.76 20.69
CA LEU A 186 -11.54 -31.73 19.69
C LEU A 186 -11.11 -32.37 18.37
N SER A 187 -11.72 -31.98 17.26
CA SER A 187 -11.27 -32.37 15.93
C SER A 187 -10.14 -31.44 15.46
N TYR A 188 -9.01 -32.02 15.06
CA TYR A 188 -7.84 -31.29 14.56
C TYR A 188 -7.28 -31.95 13.30
N GLU A 189 -6.88 -31.14 12.31
CA GLU A 189 -6.21 -31.61 11.10
C GLU A 189 -4.71 -31.62 11.33
N VAL A 190 -4.09 -32.80 11.24
CA VAL A 190 -2.65 -32.97 11.46
C VAL A 190 -1.88 -32.25 10.35
N GLY A 191 -0.98 -31.35 10.73
CA GLY A 191 -0.16 -30.55 9.82
C GLY A 191 -0.71 -29.16 9.51
N ASP A 192 -1.87 -28.77 10.06
CA ASP A 192 -2.44 -27.43 9.86
C ASP A 192 -1.64 -26.34 10.61
N GLY A 193 -0.94 -26.70 11.70
CA GLY A 193 -0.06 -25.78 12.43
C GLY A 193 -0.76 -24.59 13.12
N THR A 194 -2.09 -24.55 13.13
CA THR A 194 -2.85 -23.39 13.63
C THR A 194 -3.12 -23.40 15.14
N MET A 195 -2.98 -24.56 15.80
CA MET A 195 -3.47 -24.73 17.16
C MET A 195 -2.41 -24.49 18.23
N LEU A 196 -1.37 -25.34 18.30
CA LEU A 196 -0.29 -25.26 19.28
C LEU A 196 1.02 -25.69 18.63
N ASP A 197 2.08 -24.91 18.82
CA ASP A 197 3.41 -25.25 18.35
C ASP A 197 3.86 -26.57 18.98
N GLY A 198 4.19 -27.56 18.15
CA GLY A 198 4.61 -28.90 18.57
C GLY A 198 3.48 -29.93 18.68
N LEU A 199 2.20 -29.55 18.49
CA LEU A 199 1.08 -30.49 18.49
C LEU A 199 1.17 -31.48 17.32
N ASP A 200 1.51 -31.00 16.13
CA ASP A 200 1.64 -31.84 14.93
C ASP A 200 2.66 -32.95 15.12
N ASP A 201 3.84 -32.62 15.66
CA ASP A 201 4.90 -33.59 15.92
C ASP A 201 4.54 -34.59 17.02
N ALA A 202 3.73 -34.16 17.99
CA ALA A 202 3.28 -35.03 19.08
C ALA A 202 2.27 -36.10 18.59
N VAL A 203 1.39 -35.72 17.66
CA VAL A 203 0.29 -36.58 17.20
C VAL A 203 0.66 -37.38 15.94
N ARG A 204 1.60 -36.90 15.12
CA ARG A 204 2.07 -37.62 13.93
C ARG A 204 2.62 -39.00 14.30
N GLY A 205 2.13 -40.03 13.61
CA GLY A 205 2.51 -41.43 13.85
C GLY A 205 1.89 -42.06 15.09
N ARG A 206 0.92 -41.41 15.75
CA ARG A 206 0.15 -41.97 16.88
C ARG A 206 -1.15 -42.61 16.41
N SER A 207 -1.53 -43.70 17.06
CA SER A 207 -2.78 -44.40 16.78
C SER A 207 -3.89 -43.99 17.76
N ALA A 208 -5.13 -44.34 17.46
CA ALA A 208 -6.23 -44.17 18.39
C ALA A 208 -5.95 -44.91 19.72
N GLY A 209 -6.17 -44.21 20.84
CA GLY A 209 -5.88 -44.67 22.20
C GLY A 209 -4.50 -44.26 22.74
N ASP A 210 -3.61 -43.74 21.89
CA ASP A 210 -2.28 -43.31 22.34
C ASP A 210 -2.35 -41.99 23.12
N ALA A 211 -1.52 -41.88 24.17
CA ALA A 211 -1.33 -40.67 24.94
C ALA A 211 0.13 -40.20 24.87
N THR A 212 0.32 -38.88 24.81
CA THR A 212 1.63 -38.25 24.80
C THR A 212 1.59 -36.91 25.51
N THR A 213 2.76 -36.35 25.78
CA THR A 213 2.94 -35.04 26.40
C THR A 213 3.99 -34.26 25.63
N PHE A 214 3.73 -32.99 25.38
CA PHE A 214 4.69 -32.08 24.76
C PHE A 214 4.65 -30.72 25.46
N GLN A 215 5.73 -29.94 25.28
CA GLN A 215 5.84 -28.60 25.84
C GLN A 215 5.64 -27.56 24.76
N THR A 216 4.86 -26.53 25.07
CA THR A 216 4.61 -25.42 24.14
C THR A 216 4.50 -24.10 24.88
N ALA A 217 4.79 -22.99 24.19
CA ALA A 217 4.64 -21.67 24.78
C ALA A 217 3.20 -21.18 24.60
N LEU A 218 2.57 -20.71 25.68
CA LEU A 218 1.21 -20.20 25.60
C LEU A 218 1.19 -18.82 24.95
N VAL A 219 0.42 -18.69 23.86
CA VAL A 219 0.32 -17.46 23.07
C VAL A 219 -0.77 -16.50 23.56
N ALA A 220 -1.67 -16.97 24.43
CA ALA A 220 -2.79 -16.20 24.97
C ALA A 220 -3.16 -16.62 26.40
N GLY A 221 -3.90 -15.76 27.12
CA GLY A 221 -4.39 -16.01 28.49
C GLY A 221 -3.47 -15.50 29.60
N GLU A 222 -3.83 -15.78 30.86
CA GLU A 222 -3.09 -15.30 32.05
C GLU A 222 -1.66 -15.85 32.16
N HIS A 223 -1.38 -16.95 31.48
CA HIS A 223 -0.07 -17.60 31.42
C HIS A 223 0.69 -17.32 30.10
N GLN A 224 0.32 -16.26 29.36
CA GLN A 224 0.97 -15.90 28.11
C GLN A 224 2.50 -15.76 28.28
N GLY A 225 3.25 -16.38 27.37
CA GLY A 225 4.71 -16.40 27.36
C GLY A 225 5.35 -17.42 28.33
N LYS A 226 4.55 -18.15 29.12
CA LYS A 226 5.04 -19.28 29.92
C LYS A 226 4.98 -20.59 29.10
N THR A 227 5.88 -21.51 29.42
CA THR A 227 5.87 -22.86 28.87
C THR A 227 4.83 -23.70 29.62
N ALA A 228 3.94 -24.36 28.89
CA ALA A 228 2.96 -25.29 29.41
C ALA A 228 3.29 -26.72 28.97
N ASP A 229 3.09 -27.67 29.88
CA ASP A 229 3.06 -29.11 29.59
C ASP A 229 1.64 -29.47 29.13
N VAL A 230 1.52 -29.91 27.89
CA VAL A 230 0.24 -30.29 27.27
C VAL A 230 0.20 -31.80 27.13
N ALA A 231 -0.71 -32.43 27.86
CA ALA A 231 -1.05 -33.84 27.67
C ALA A 231 -2.08 -33.98 26.54
N VAL A 232 -1.80 -34.86 25.59
CA VAL A 232 -2.64 -35.18 24.44
C VAL A 232 -3.05 -36.63 24.51
N THR A 233 -4.33 -36.92 24.36
CA THR A 233 -4.83 -38.28 24.15
C THR A 233 -5.56 -38.35 22.81
N VAL A 234 -5.13 -39.24 21.92
CA VAL A 234 -5.78 -39.45 20.62
C VAL A 234 -6.96 -40.39 20.82
N GLN A 235 -8.18 -39.90 20.63
CA GLN A 235 -9.39 -40.73 20.74
C GLN A 235 -9.66 -41.52 19.46
N SER A 236 -9.53 -40.87 18.30
CA SER A 236 -9.73 -41.49 17.00
C SER A 236 -8.90 -40.80 15.93
N VAL A 237 -8.54 -41.56 14.89
CA VAL A 237 -7.93 -41.06 13.66
C VAL A 237 -8.95 -41.24 12.56
N ASN A 238 -9.25 -40.18 11.83
CA ASN A 238 -10.20 -40.19 10.72
C ASN A 238 -9.51 -39.66 9.47
N VAL A 239 -9.74 -40.29 8.33
CA VAL A 239 -9.30 -39.80 7.04
C VAL A 239 -10.40 -38.97 6.39
N ARG A 240 -10.02 -37.90 5.68
CA ARG A 240 -10.94 -37.11 4.87
C ARG A 240 -11.27 -37.86 3.58
N GLU A 241 -12.48 -38.37 3.46
CA GLU A 241 -12.98 -39.01 2.25
C GLU A 241 -13.67 -37.96 1.36
N LEU A 242 -13.03 -37.66 0.24
CA LEU A 242 -13.56 -36.71 -0.75
C LEU A 242 -14.70 -37.37 -1.54
N PRO A 243 -15.90 -36.76 -1.62
CA PRO A 243 -17.00 -37.32 -2.41
C PRO A 243 -16.61 -37.44 -3.88
N GLU A 244 -17.05 -38.49 -4.56
CA GLU A 244 -16.78 -38.64 -6.00
C GLU A 244 -17.49 -37.56 -6.82
N VAL A 245 -16.83 -37.07 -7.86
CA VAL A 245 -17.41 -36.08 -8.79
C VAL A 245 -18.30 -36.81 -9.80
N THR A 246 -19.49 -37.16 -9.35
CA THR A 246 -20.57 -37.72 -10.18
C THR A 246 -21.50 -36.60 -10.68
N ASP A 247 -22.33 -36.88 -11.68
CA ASP A 247 -23.32 -35.90 -12.17
C ASP A 247 -24.28 -35.47 -11.06
N GLN A 248 -24.65 -36.40 -10.17
CA GLN A 248 -25.46 -36.10 -9.01
C GLN A 248 -24.75 -35.16 -8.04
N TRP A 249 -23.46 -35.37 -7.75
CA TRP A 249 -22.69 -34.45 -6.92
C TRP A 249 -22.57 -33.07 -7.58
N ALA A 250 -22.32 -33.04 -8.89
CA ALA A 250 -22.22 -31.78 -9.63
C ALA A 250 -23.53 -30.97 -9.55
N SER A 251 -24.69 -31.63 -9.67
CA SER A 251 -26.01 -31.00 -9.52
C SER A 251 -26.32 -30.58 -8.07
N ASP A 252 -26.27 -31.52 -7.14
CA ASP A 252 -26.75 -31.32 -5.76
C ASP A 252 -25.82 -30.42 -4.94
N VAL A 253 -24.52 -30.46 -5.21
CA VAL A 253 -23.48 -29.78 -4.42
C VAL A 253 -22.87 -28.59 -5.17
N ALA A 254 -22.43 -28.82 -6.41
CA ALA A 254 -21.73 -27.78 -7.17
C ALA A 254 -22.67 -26.86 -7.96
N GLY A 255 -23.95 -27.23 -8.14
CA GLY A 255 -24.96 -26.45 -8.86
C GLY A 255 -24.83 -26.50 -10.39
N PHE A 256 -24.24 -27.56 -10.94
CA PHE A 256 -24.04 -27.77 -12.38
C PHE A 256 -24.87 -28.95 -12.91
N ASP A 257 -25.23 -28.90 -14.20
CA ASP A 257 -26.06 -29.95 -14.82
C ASP A 257 -25.41 -31.34 -14.76
N ASP A 258 -24.09 -31.42 -14.93
CA ASP A 258 -23.33 -32.67 -14.87
C ASP A 258 -21.86 -32.44 -14.48
N ALA A 259 -21.11 -33.52 -14.25
CA ALA A 259 -19.70 -33.44 -13.86
C ALA A 259 -18.80 -32.83 -14.95
N ALA A 260 -19.17 -32.96 -16.23
CA ALA A 260 -18.41 -32.40 -17.34
C ALA A 260 -18.57 -30.89 -17.42
N ALA A 261 -19.78 -30.37 -17.22
CA ALA A 261 -20.10 -28.95 -17.14
C ALA A 261 -19.36 -28.29 -15.98
N PHE A 262 -19.33 -28.93 -14.81
CA PHE A 262 -18.55 -28.46 -13.67
C PHE A 262 -17.04 -28.36 -13.99
N ARG A 263 -16.44 -29.42 -14.54
CA ARG A 263 -15.01 -29.42 -14.92
C ARG A 263 -14.70 -28.36 -15.99
N ALA A 264 -15.57 -28.20 -16.97
CA ALA A 264 -15.41 -27.19 -18.03
C ALA A 264 -15.44 -25.77 -17.46
N ASP A 265 -16.34 -25.48 -16.50
CA ASP A 265 -16.39 -24.19 -15.81
C ASP A 265 -15.12 -23.92 -14.98
N VAL A 266 -14.59 -24.93 -14.29
CA VAL A 266 -13.31 -24.82 -13.57
C VAL A 266 -12.17 -24.46 -14.53
N VAL A 267 -12.08 -25.15 -15.67
CA VAL A 267 -11.09 -24.85 -16.72
C VAL A 267 -11.26 -23.43 -17.26
N GLU A 268 -12.50 -23.00 -17.51
CA GLU A 268 -12.76 -21.64 -17.99
C GLU A 268 -12.30 -20.59 -16.97
N ARG A 269 -12.65 -20.77 -15.69
CA ARG A 269 -12.23 -19.87 -14.59
C ARG A 269 -10.72 -19.80 -14.47
N LEU A 270 -10.04 -20.95 -14.47
CA LEU A 270 -8.57 -21.01 -14.43
C LEU A 270 -7.95 -20.33 -15.65
N SER A 271 -8.46 -20.59 -16.85
CA SER A 271 -7.97 -19.97 -18.08
C SER A 271 -8.11 -18.44 -18.04
N ARG A 272 -9.21 -17.93 -17.48
CA ARG A 272 -9.45 -16.50 -17.33
C ARG A 272 -8.49 -15.88 -16.33
N ALA A 273 -8.27 -16.53 -15.19
CA ALA A 273 -7.30 -16.08 -14.19
C ALA A 273 -5.88 -16.01 -14.78
N LYS A 274 -5.42 -17.08 -15.44
CA LYS A 274 -4.10 -17.13 -16.08
C LYS A 274 -3.94 -16.11 -17.22
N ARG A 275 -5.00 -15.79 -17.98
CA ARG A 275 -4.96 -14.69 -18.98
C ARG A 275 -4.77 -13.32 -18.33
N VAL A 276 -5.40 -13.06 -17.20
CA VAL A 276 -5.23 -11.80 -16.47
C VAL A 276 -3.79 -11.70 -15.96
N GLU A 277 -3.26 -12.78 -15.39
CA GLU A 277 -1.87 -12.87 -14.93
C GLU A 277 -0.88 -12.66 -16.08
N GLN A 278 -1.08 -13.32 -17.22
CA GLN A 278 -0.27 -13.12 -18.43
C GLN A 278 -0.32 -11.65 -18.89
N GLY A 279 -1.48 -11.00 -18.85
CA GLY A 279 -1.62 -9.59 -19.20
C GLY A 279 -0.84 -8.66 -18.25
N VAL A 280 -0.83 -8.96 -16.96
CA VAL A 280 -0.02 -8.25 -15.96
C VAL A 280 1.47 -8.48 -16.24
N GLN A 281 1.87 -9.72 -16.48
CA GLN A 281 3.25 -10.08 -16.82
C GLN A 281 3.72 -9.35 -18.10
N ALA A 282 2.88 -9.29 -19.13
CA ALA A 282 3.16 -8.57 -20.37
C ALA A 282 3.39 -7.08 -20.11
N ARG A 283 2.50 -6.46 -19.34
CA ARG A 283 2.60 -5.03 -18.97
C ARG A 283 3.90 -4.76 -18.22
N ASP A 284 4.23 -5.58 -17.25
CA ASP A 284 5.39 -5.36 -16.38
C ASP A 284 6.69 -5.58 -17.17
N LYS A 285 6.77 -6.59 -18.04
CA LYS A 285 7.91 -6.80 -18.96
C LYS A 285 8.04 -5.66 -19.98
N VAL A 286 6.93 -5.13 -20.51
CA VAL A 286 6.95 -3.96 -21.40
C VAL A 286 7.48 -2.73 -20.66
N LEU A 287 7.02 -2.50 -19.42
CA LEU A 287 7.49 -1.39 -18.61
C LEU A 287 8.98 -1.50 -18.31
N GLU A 288 9.46 -2.69 -17.95
CA GLU A 288 10.88 -2.95 -17.72
C GLU A 288 11.72 -2.67 -18.98
N ALA A 289 11.28 -3.16 -20.14
CA ALA A 289 11.99 -2.94 -21.39
C ALA A 289 11.97 -1.45 -21.81
N LEU A 290 10.88 -0.72 -21.53
CA LEU A 290 10.81 0.73 -21.75
C LEU A 290 11.75 1.50 -20.82
N LEU A 291 11.81 1.14 -19.54
CA LEU A 291 12.72 1.75 -18.57
C LEU A 291 14.19 1.50 -18.91
N ALA A 292 14.52 0.34 -19.50
CA ALA A 292 15.87 0.04 -19.97
C ALA A 292 16.24 0.81 -21.25
N ALA A 293 15.26 1.12 -22.11
CA ALA A 293 15.48 1.80 -23.38
C ALA A 293 15.43 3.34 -23.29
N VAL A 294 14.70 3.88 -22.30
CA VAL A 294 14.52 5.32 -22.12
C VAL A 294 15.43 5.82 -21.00
N ASP A 295 16.41 6.64 -21.37
CA ASP A 295 17.14 7.46 -20.40
C ASP A 295 16.35 8.76 -20.15
N MET A 296 15.81 8.90 -18.94
CA MET A 296 15.05 10.07 -18.53
C MET A 296 15.68 10.65 -17.27
N PRO A 297 16.13 11.93 -17.29
CA PRO A 297 16.60 12.59 -16.10
C PRO A 297 15.44 12.75 -15.12
N LEU A 298 15.65 12.35 -13.86
CA LEU A 298 14.68 12.55 -12.79
C LEU A 298 14.94 13.88 -12.08
N PRO A 299 13.89 14.67 -11.78
CA PRO A 299 13.97 15.76 -10.82
C PRO A 299 14.58 15.28 -9.49
N ALA A 300 15.36 16.15 -8.84
CA ALA A 300 16.03 15.87 -7.56
C ALA A 300 15.06 15.88 -6.37
#